data_AF-A0A8T5XLM5-F1
#
_entry.id   AF-A0A8T5XLM5-F1
#
_cell.length_a   1.000
_cell.length_b   1.000
_cell.length_c   1.000
_cell.angle_alpha   90.00
_cell.angle_beta   90.00
_cell.angle_gamma   90.00
#
_symmetry.space_group_name_H-M   'P 1'
#
loop_
_entity.id
_entity.type
_entity.pdbx_description
1 polymer ?
#
loop_
_entity_poly.entity_id
_entity_poly.type
_entity_poly.pdbx_seq_one_letter_code
_entity_poly.pdbx_strand_id
1 'polypeptide(L)'
;MKWKLEGKVYRERMKLMRLKRFLLLSIAFLLIATTALTGCNNEKAKNAVAKVNGEIISKTELEDYVNYQKKSAEMTQNIAPDMWDTDAGGGKTYEDQLREMALEELITQEILIQKAEKKGIEVTDEELNKEIEKLKGSEEDIKNFNDYLEKLGINEEYFKSIYKKGMVISKLMDESIEISDNEAKEYYMRTRDKFDKVRARHILVKTEKEAKEIKDKLDNGSDFIELAKEKSTGPSAPNGGDLGYFTKGRMLPEFEETAFNLKEGEVSKPVKTQYGYHIIKVEDKKVTLEDNKEEVKDDLKNNKFTENVKKYREEAEVEKLIDFDKEAKDKSEENKKENKKEDNKEE
;
A
#
# COMPACT_ATOMS: atom_id res chain seq x y z
N MET A 1 32.44 50.46 57.54
CA MET A 1 31.57 49.93 56.47
C MET A 1 31.20 48.46 56.76
N LYS A 2 30.44 48.27 57.84
CA LYS A 2 29.47 47.16 57.94
C LYS A 2 28.36 47.45 56.92
N TRP A 3 27.62 46.44 56.49
CA TRP A 3 26.48 46.49 55.54
C TRP A 3 26.81 46.38 54.05
N LYS A 4 27.32 45.21 53.64
CA LYS A 4 26.93 44.62 52.32
C LYS A 4 27.23 43.12 52.15
N LEU A 5 27.37 42.36 53.26
CA LEU A 5 27.57 40.91 53.23
C LEU A 5 26.38 40.08 53.77
N GLU A 6 25.23 40.71 54.03
CA GLU A 6 24.02 40.00 54.50
C GLU A 6 22.90 39.90 53.42
N GLY A 7 23.19 40.27 52.17
CA GLY A 7 22.21 40.24 51.06
C GLY A 7 22.27 39.02 50.13
N LYS A 8 23.21 38.08 50.35
CA LYS A 8 23.38 36.89 49.49
C LYS A 8 22.93 35.58 50.16
N VAL A 9 22.95 35.50 51.50
CA VAL A 9 22.52 34.30 52.24
C VAL A 9 20.99 34.27 52.47
N TYR A 10 20.30 35.41 52.43
CA TYR A 10 18.84 35.49 52.60
C TYR A 10 18.05 35.14 51.32
N ARG A 11 18.63 35.35 50.13
CA ARG A 11 18.00 35.02 48.83
C ARG A 11 18.12 33.54 48.45
N GLU A 12 19.10 32.83 49.00
CA GLU A 12 19.26 31.38 48.84
C GLU A 12 18.33 30.59 49.79
N ARG A 13 18.12 31.08 51.03
CA ARG A 13 17.21 30.42 52.00
C ARG A 13 15.72 30.58 51.70
N MET A 14 15.30 31.60 50.94
CA MET A 14 13.92 31.73 50.48
C MET A 14 13.58 30.87 49.25
N LYS A 15 14.57 30.42 48.47
CA LYS A 15 14.35 29.45 47.37
C LYS A 15 14.22 28.02 47.90
N LEU A 16 14.91 27.65 48.99
CA LEU A 16 14.75 26.33 49.63
C LEU A 16 13.46 26.18 50.46
N MET A 17 12.79 27.26 50.87
CA MET A 17 11.53 27.18 51.65
C MET A 17 10.26 27.19 50.79
N ARG A 18 10.34 27.53 49.50
CA ARG A 18 9.23 27.31 48.53
C ARG A 18 9.26 25.91 47.90
N LEU A 19 10.38 25.20 47.98
CA LEU A 19 10.54 23.84 47.48
C LEU A 19 10.06 22.75 48.46
N LYS A 20 9.84 23.08 49.73
CA LYS A 20 9.38 22.11 50.77
C LYS A 20 7.92 22.26 51.21
N ARG A 21 7.16 23.23 50.65
CA ARG A 21 5.70 23.38 50.90
C ARG A 21 4.82 22.89 49.75
N PHE A 22 5.41 22.53 48.61
CA PHE A 22 4.72 21.81 47.53
C PHE A 22 5.00 20.29 47.51
N LEU A 23 5.85 19.81 48.43
CA LEU A 23 6.25 18.39 48.51
C LEU A 23 5.44 17.56 49.52
N LEU A 24 4.37 18.12 50.12
CA LEU A 24 3.57 17.46 51.15
C LEU A 24 2.04 17.57 50.96
N LEU A 25 1.59 17.96 49.76
CA LEU A 25 0.16 18.02 49.39
C LEU A 25 -0.15 17.46 47.99
N SER A 26 0.67 16.55 47.47
CA SER A 26 0.42 15.84 46.19
C SER A 26 0.33 14.31 46.31
N ILE A 27 0.42 13.76 47.53
CA ILE A 27 0.31 12.31 47.78
C ILE A 27 -1.17 11.85 47.98
N ALA A 28 -2.14 12.77 48.00
CA ALA A 28 -3.56 12.43 48.16
C ALA A 28 -4.41 12.62 46.88
N PHE A 29 -3.79 12.85 45.72
CA PHE A 29 -4.48 12.91 44.42
C PHE A 29 -3.88 11.92 43.39
N LEU A 30 -3.22 10.87 43.88
CA LEU A 30 -2.54 9.85 43.07
C LEU A 30 -3.13 8.44 43.22
N LEU A 31 -4.37 8.33 43.74
CA LEU A 31 -5.05 7.04 43.93
C LEU A 31 -6.52 7.01 43.48
N ILE A 32 -7.03 8.07 42.81
CA ILE A 32 -8.36 8.07 42.19
C ILE A 32 -8.29 8.59 40.74
N ALA A 33 -7.25 8.17 40.01
CA ALA A 33 -7.14 8.35 38.57
C ALA A 33 -6.55 7.11 37.87
N THR A 34 -6.60 5.93 38.51
CA THR A 34 -6.26 4.65 37.88
C THR A 34 -7.48 3.80 37.53
N THR A 35 -8.67 4.15 38.00
CA THR A 35 -9.88 3.37 37.70
C THR A 35 -10.58 3.74 36.39
N ALA A 36 -10.24 4.87 35.77
CA ALA A 36 -10.76 5.23 34.45
C ALA A 36 -10.04 4.50 33.31
N LEU A 37 -8.77 4.11 33.50
CA LEU A 37 -8.01 3.32 32.51
C LEU A 37 -8.35 1.83 32.55
N THR A 38 -8.83 1.31 33.68
CA THR A 38 -9.32 -0.09 33.76
C THR A 38 -10.67 -0.31 33.08
N GLY A 39 -11.45 0.73 32.78
CA GLY A 39 -12.75 0.59 32.13
C GLY A 39 -12.63 0.22 30.65
N CYS A 40 -11.92 1.02 29.86
CA CYS A 40 -11.69 0.77 28.44
C CYS A 40 -10.87 -0.50 28.19
N ASN A 41 -9.89 -0.79 29.04
CA ASN A 41 -9.06 -1.99 28.89
C ASN A 41 -9.85 -3.29 29.16
N ASN A 42 -10.89 -3.24 29.99
CA ASN A 42 -11.67 -4.41 30.38
C ASN A 42 -12.77 -4.76 29.36
N GLU A 43 -13.28 -3.80 28.58
CA GLU A 43 -14.12 -4.11 27.41
C GLU A 43 -13.29 -4.61 26.22
N LYS A 44 -12.16 -3.96 25.91
CA LYS A 44 -11.24 -4.47 24.87
C LYS A 44 -10.78 -5.90 25.17
N ALA A 45 -10.41 -6.20 26.42
CA ALA A 45 -9.97 -7.53 26.83
C ALA A 45 -11.06 -8.60 26.70
N LYS A 46 -12.34 -8.26 26.89
CA LYS A 46 -13.46 -9.21 26.73
C LYS A 46 -13.72 -9.59 25.28
N ASN A 47 -13.41 -8.68 24.35
CA ASN A 47 -13.62 -8.86 22.92
C ASN A 47 -12.31 -8.98 22.14
N ALA A 48 -11.22 -9.42 22.78
CA ALA A 48 -9.92 -9.52 22.13
C ALA A 48 -9.90 -10.66 21.10
N VAL A 49 -9.44 -10.37 19.88
CA VAL A 49 -9.24 -11.38 18.81
C VAL A 49 -7.76 -11.70 18.60
N ALA A 50 -6.86 -10.79 18.98
CA ALA A 50 -5.43 -11.05 19.06
C ALA A 50 -4.75 -10.12 20.08
N LYS A 51 -3.52 -10.45 20.45
CA LYS A 51 -2.59 -9.56 21.15
C LYS A 51 -1.25 -9.48 20.43
N VAL A 52 -0.65 -8.30 20.47
CA VAL A 52 0.67 -8.00 19.90
C VAL A 52 1.52 -7.32 20.97
N ASN A 53 2.52 -8.04 21.50
CA ASN A 53 3.35 -7.61 22.64
C ASN A 53 2.51 -7.12 23.84
N GLY A 54 1.34 -7.74 24.05
CA GLY A 54 0.38 -7.38 25.09
C GLY A 54 -0.68 -6.35 24.70
N GLU A 55 -0.52 -5.61 23.59
CA GLU A 55 -1.56 -4.70 23.07
C GLU A 55 -2.69 -5.49 22.41
N ILE A 56 -3.94 -5.09 22.62
CA ILE A 56 -5.11 -5.85 22.22
C ILE A 56 -5.67 -5.36 20.89
N ILE A 57 -5.85 -6.30 19.96
CA ILE A 57 -6.70 -6.11 18.78
C ILE A 57 -8.09 -6.63 19.14
N SER A 58 -9.09 -5.75 19.07
CA SER A 58 -10.46 -6.07 19.45
C SER A 58 -11.29 -6.61 18.27
N LYS A 59 -12.35 -7.36 18.56
CA LYS A 59 -13.33 -7.83 17.58
C LYS A 59 -13.97 -6.67 16.82
N THR A 60 -14.27 -5.57 17.51
CA THR A 60 -14.81 -4.37 16.87
C THR A 60 -13.86 -3.80 15.83
N GLU A 61 -12.57 -3.66 16.18
CA GLU A 61 -11.55 -3.18 15.23
C GLU A 61 -11.40 -4.11 14.01
N LEU A 62 -11.46 -5.43 14.21
CA LEU A 62 -11.47 -6.39 13.12
C LEU A 62 -12.67 -6.21 12.21
N GLU A 63 -13.89 -6.16 12.76
CA GLU A 63 -15.11 -6.03 11.96
C GLU A 63 -15.21 -4.68 11.25
N ASP A 64 -14.77 -3.58 11.88
CA ASP A 64 -14.70 -2.26 11.25
C ASP A 64 -13.73 -2.27 10.06
N TYR A 65 -12.58 -2.94 10.20
CA TYR A 65 -11.60 -3.06 9.11
C TYR A 65 -12.13 -3.95 7.97
N VAL A 66 -12.77 -5.08 8.31
CA VAL A 66 -13.40 -5.98 7.32
C VAL A 66 -14.49 -5.26 6.56
N ASN A 67 -15.38 -4.54 7.23
CA ASN A 67 -16.46 -3.78 6.59
C ASN A 67 -15.92 -2.72 5.63
N TYR A 68 -14.89 -1.98 6.05
CA TYR A 68 -14.19 -1.02 5.18
C TYR A 68 -13.62 -1.69 3.93
N GLN A 69 -12.92 -2.82 4.07
CA GLN A 69 -12.33 -3.55 2.95
C GLN A 69 -13.39 -4.11 2.00
N LYS A 70 -14.49 -4.67 2.52
CA LYS A 70 -15.62 -5.16 1.71
C LYS A 70 -16.20 -4.03 0.86
N LYS A 71 -16.54 -2.90 1.48
CA LYS A 71 -17.14 -1.75 0.79
C LYS A 71 -16.19 -1.14 -0.23
N SER A 72 -14.90 -1.04 0.09
CA SER A 72 -13.87 -0.57 -0.83
C SER A 72 -13.76 -1.49 -2.06
N ALA A 73 -13.77 -2.81 -1.87
CA ALA A 73 -13.69 -3.78 -2.96
C ALA A 73 -14.97 -3.82 -3.83
N GLU A 74 -16.17 -3.74 -3.21
CA GLU A 74 -17.44 -3.57 -3.93
C GLU A 74 -17.40 -2.35 -4.87
N MET A 75 -16.86 -1.23 -4.40
CA MET A 75 -16.77 0.01 -5.19
C MET A 75 -15.69 -0.03 -6.27
N THR A 76 -14.50 -0.53 -5.95
CA THR A 76 -13.31 -0.42 -6.83
C THR A 76 -13.17 -1.58 -7.80
N GLN A 77 -13.68 -2.76 -7.43
CA GLN A 77 -13.60 -3.98 -8.23
C GLN A 77 -14.97 -4.43 -8.77
N ASN A 78 -16.03 -3.66 -8.49
CA ASN A 78 -17.41 -3.96 -8.91
C ASN A 78 -17.86 -5.37 -8.46
N ILE A 79 -17.46 -5.75 -7.24
CA ILE A 79 -17.87 -7.02 -6.61
C ILE A 79 -19.31 -6.86 -6.09
N ALA A 80 -20.16 -7.85 -6.38
CA ALA A 80 -21.52 -7.87 -5.87
C ALA A 80 -21.54 -8.28 -4.38
N PRO A 81 -22.39 -7.66 -3.52
CA PRO A 81 -22.38 -7.92 -2.08
C PRO A 81 -22.60 -9.39 -1.67
N ASP A 82 -23.35 -10.16 -2.46
CA ASP A 82 -23.63 -11.59 -2.24
C ASP A 82 -22.41 -12.49 -2.49
N MET A 83 -21.39 -11.99 -3.20
CA MET A 83 -20.13 -12.72 -3.38
C MET A 83 -19.43 -13.02 -2.06
N TRP A 84 -19.59 -12.17 -1.04
CA TRP A 84 -18.95 -12.36 0.26
C TRP A 84 -19.42 -13.62 0.99
N ASP A 85 -20.68 -14.03 0.76
CA ASP A 85 -21.29 -15.22 1.36
C ASP A 85 -21.03 -16.50 0.54
N THR A 86 -20.42 -16.37 -0.64
CA THR A 86 -20.14 -17.50 -1.53
C THR A 86 -19.00 -18.35 -0.97
N ASP A 87 -19.11 -19.69 -1.11
CA ASP A 87 -18.06 -20.63 -0.73
C ASP A 87 -16.77 -20.36 -1.53
N ALA A 88 -15.69 -20.10 -0.81
CA ALA A 88 -14.35 -19.87 -1.34
C ALA A 88 -13.48 -21.15 -1.23
N GLY A 89 -14.09 -22.28 -0.87
CA GLY A 89 -13.44 -23.56 -0.68
C GLY A 89 -12.95 -23.76 0.76
N GLY A 90 -12.77 -25.03 1.13
CA GLY A 90 -12.35 -25.40 2.50
C GLY A 90 -13.43 -25.18 3.56
N GLY A 91 -14.70 -24.97 3.16
CA GLY A 91 -15.81 -24.72 4.07
C GLY A 91 -15.84 -23.30 4.63
N LYS A 92 -15.23 -22.34 3.92
CA LYS A 92 -15.14 -20.93 4.29
C LYS A 92 -15.75 -20.07 3.19
N THR A 93 -16.41 -18.98 3.56
CA THR A 93 -16.85 -17.99 2.57
C THR A 93 -15.70 -17.05 2.20
N TYR A 94 -15.88 -16.23 1.15
CA TYR A 94 -14.95 -15.14 0.85
C TYR A 94 -14.82 -14.14 2.01
N GLU A 95 -15.91 -13.90 2.75
CA GLU A 95 -15.86 -13.07 3.95
C GLU A 95 -15.02 -13.68 5.08
N ASP A 96 -15.11 -14.99 5.30
CA ASP A 96 -14.29 -15.67 6.30
C ASP A 96 -12.79 -15.57 5.94
N GLN A 97 -12.44 -15.76 4.66
CA GLN A 97 -11.06 -15.56 4.19
C GLN A 97 -10.60 -14.10 4.34
N LEU A 98 -11.48 -13.14 4.05
CA LEU A 98 -11.19 -11.72 4.26
C LEU A 98 -10.95 -11.40 5.74
N ARG A 99 -11.74 -11.95 6.67
CA ARG A 99 -11.53 -11.78 8.11
C ARG A 99 -10.17 -12.28 8.56
N GLU A 100 -9.72 -13.43 8.04
CA GLU A 100 -8.39 -13.95 8.34
C GLU A 100 -7.28 -13.02 7.84
N MET A 101 -7.39 -12.55 6.60
CA MET A 101 -6.44 -11.60 6.02
C MET A 101 -6.46 -10.26 6.77
N ALA A 102 -7.64 -9.79 7.17
CA ALA A 102 -7.83 -8.57 7.95
C ALA A 102 -7.17 -8.66 9.32
N LEU A 103 -7.31 -9.78 10.04
CA LEU A 103 -6.64 -9.96 11.32
C LEU A 103 -5.12 -9.94 11.16
N GLU A 104 -4.59 -10.62 10.12
CA GLU A 104 -3.16 -10.63 9.84
C GLU A 104 -2.60 -9.24 9.51
N GLU A 105 -3.37 -8.45 8.76
CA GLU A 105 -3.03 -7.07 8.43
C GLU A 105 -3.04 -6.19 9.68
N LEU A 106 -4.08 -6.29 10.53
CA LEU A 106 -4.15 -5.53 11.79
C LEU A 106 -3.00 -5.89 12.75
N ILE A 107 -2.65 -7.18 12.86
CA ILE A 107 -1.47 -7.61 13.64
C ILE A 107 -0.20 -6.96 13.07
N THR A 108 -0.04 -6.98 11.75
CA THR A 108 1.14 -6.41 11.10
C THR A 108 1.21 -4.89 11.29
N GLN A 109 0.10 -4.18 11.12
CA GLN A 109 0.02 -2.75 11.39
C GLN A 109 0.38 -2.43 12.84
N GLU A 110 -0.17 -3.16 13.80
CA GLU A 110 0.12 -2.95 15.22
C GLU A 110 1.62 -3.13 15.52
N ILE A 111 2.25 -4.16 14.96
CA ILE A 111 3.70 -4.36 15.06
C ILE A 111 4.47 -3.15 14.51
N LEU A 112 4.07 -2.64 13.35
CA LEU A 112 4.73 -1.49 12.72
C LEU A 112 4.53 -0.21 13.53
N ILE A 113 3.33 0.03 14.07
CA ILE A 113 3.06 1.16 14.96
C ILE A 113 3.94 1.10 16.20
N GLN A 114 4.03 -0.04 16.89
CA GLN A 114 4.92 -0.19 18.05
C GLN A 114 6.40 0.00 17.70
N LYS A 115 6.82 -0.39 16.49
CA LYS A 115 8.18 -0.13 15.99
C LYS A 115 8.40 1.36 15.72
N ALA A 116 7.41 2.06 15.17
CA ALA A 116 7.45 3.50 14.97
C ALA A 116 7.54 4.26 16.30
N GLU A 117 6.68 3.92 17.26
CA GLU A 117 6.68 4.51 18.62
C GLU A 117 8.03 4.32 19.32
N LYS A 118 8.62 3.12 19.26
CA LYS A 118 9.96 2.85 19.83
C LYS A 118 11.06 3.71 19.19
N LYS A 119 10.87 4.18 17.96
CA LYS A 119 11.78 5.09 17.26
C LYS A 119 11.44 6.57 17.45
N GLY A 120 10.34 6.88 18.16
CA GLY A 120 9.84 8.25 18.31
C GLY A 120 9.22 8.81 17.03
N ILE A 121 8.76 7.95 16.12
CA ILE A 121 8.10 8.34 14.89
C ILE A 121 6.61 8.51 15.19
N GLU A 122 6.13 9.74 15.04
CA GLU A 122 4.75 10.09 15.31
C GLU A 122 4.17 10.97 14.19
N VAL A 123 2.85 10.98 14.10
CA VAL A 123 2.09 11.91 13.25
C VAL A 123 1.21 12.74 14.17
N THR A 124 1.42 14.05 14.16
CA THR A 124 0.61 14.98 14.96
C THR A 124 -0.76 15.18 14.30
N ASP A 125 -1.76 15.59 15.08
CA ASP A 125 -3.09 15.87 14.53
C ASP A 125 -3.07 17.06 13.55
N GLU A 126 -2.15 18.01 13.74
CA GLU A 126 -1.93 19.12 12.81
C GLU A 126 -1.41 18.62 11.46
N GLU A 127 -0.41 17.74 11.46
CA GLU A 127 0.09 17.10 10.25
C GLU A 127 -1.00 16.29 9.54
N LEU A 128 -1.77 15.49 10.28
CA LEU A 128 -2.87 14.69 9.76
C LEU A 128 -3.95 15.57 9.11
N ASN A 129 -4.43 16.58 9.82
CA ASN A 129 -5.48 17.45 9.31
C ASN A 129 -5.01 18.21 8.06
N LYS A 130 -3.76 18.66 8.03
CA LYS A 130 -3.17 19.32 6.86
C LYS A 130 -3.13 18.40 5.64
N GLU A 131 -2.77 17.13 5.79
CA GLU A 131 -2.82 16.18 4.68
C GLU A 131 -4.25 15.88 4.21
N ILE A 132 -5.20 15.78 5.14
CA ILE A 132 -6.62 15.56 4.80
C ILE A 132 -7.20 16.79 4.09
N GLU A 133 -6.85 18.00 4.48
CA GLU A 133 -7.27 19.23 3.79
C GLU A 133 -6.76 19.26 2.34
N LYS A 134 -5.53 18.79 2.08
CA LYS A 134 -5.02 18.67 0.71
C LYS A 134 -5.82 17.67 -0.13
N LEU A 135 -6.28 16.56 0.46
CA LEU A 135 -7.15 15.60 -0.22
C LEU A 135 -8.52 16.21 -0.53
N LYS A 136 -9.05 16.99 0.41
CA LYS A 136 -10.38 17.60 0.33
C LYS A 136 -10.46 18.80 -0.59
N GLY A 137 -9.36 19.46 -0.97
CA GLY A 137 -9.32 20.46 -2.04
C GLY A 137 -10.40 21.54 -1.97
N SER A 138 -11.18 21.67 -3.05
CA SER A 138 -12.29 22.61 -3.22
C SER A 138 -13.58 22.20 -2.47
N GLU A 139 -14.62 23.05 -2.45
CA GLU A 139 -15.92 22.68 -1.85
C GLU A 139 -16.54 21.44 -2.50
N GLU A 140 -16.37 21.27 -3.80
CA GLU A 140 -16.84 20.10 -4.54
C GLU A 140 -16.05 18.84 -4.14
N ASP A 141 -14.74 18.97 -3.94
CA ASP A 141 -13.89 17.88 -3.48
C ASP A 141 -14.25 17.48 -2.03
N ILE A 142 -14.60 18.43 -1.15
CA ILE A 142 -15.12 18.15 0.20
C ILE A 142 -16.43 17.35 0.12
N LYS A 143 -17.36 17.77 -0.73
CA LYS A 143 -18.63 17.05 -0.91
C LYS A 143 -18.37 15.64 -1.41
N ASN A 144 -17.52 15.49 -2.44
CA ASN A 144 -17.15 14.18 -2.99
C ASN A 144 -16.43 13.30 -1.96
N PHE A 145 -15.62 13.89 -1.09
CA PHE A 145 -14.98 13.18 0.01
C PHE A 145 -16.01 12.67 1.03
N ASN A 146 -16.97 13.49 1.44
CA ASN A 146 -18.02 13.07 2.37
C ASN A 146 -18.92 11.98 1.75
N ASP A 147 -19.33 12.16 0.49
CA ASP A 147 -20.11 11.17 -0.26
C ASP A 147 -19.32 9.85 -0.41
N TYR A 148 -17.99 9.93 -0.55
CA TYR A 148 -17.11 8.76 -0.60
C TYR A 148 -17.07 8.02 0.74
N LEU A 149 -16.92 8.74 1.87
CA LEU A 149 -16.96 8.12 3.20
C LEU A 149 -18.32 7.46 3.49
N GLU A 150 -19.43 8.10 3.09
CA GLU A 150 -20.77 7.55 3.23
C GLU A 150 -20.93 6.24 2.46
N LYS A 151 -20.47 6.19 1.20
CA LYS A 151 -20.48 4.96 0.39
C LYS A 151 -19.64 3.84 0.98
N LEU A 152 -18.53 4.18 1.63
CA LEU A 152 -17.69 3.23 2.37
C LEU A 152 -18.30 2.79 3.70
N GLY A 153 -19.37 3.46 4.17
CA GLY A 153 -20.00 3.17 5.45
C GLY A 153 -19.15 3.56 6.65
N ILE A 154 -18.24 4.52 6.51
CA ILE A 154 -17.33 4.97 7.58
C ILE A 154 -17.52 6.44 7.88
N ASN A 155 -17.21 6.84 9.13
CA ASN A 155 -17.21 8.24 9.52
C ASN A 155 -15.81 8.87 9.37
N GLU A 156 -15.74 10.20 9.48
CA GLU A 156 -14.48 10.93 9.34
C GLU A 156 -13.45 10.58 10.43
N GLU A 157 -13.89 10.24 11.64
CA GLU A 157 -12.99 9.85 12.74
C GLU A 157 -12.27 8.53 12.45
N TYR A 158 -13.01 7.53 11.97
CA TYR A 158 -12.44 6.25 11.56
C TYR A 158 -11.56 6.40 10.32
N PHE A 159 -11.96 7.23 9.34
CA PHE A 159 -11.08 7.56 8.22
C PHE A 159 -9.76 8.19 8.70
N LYS A 160 -9.83 9.17 9.61
CA LYS A 160 -8.66 9.81 10.22
C LYS A 160 -7.76 8.80 10.93
N SER A 161 -8.33 7.83 11.63
CA SER A 161 -7.55 6.81 12.35
C SER A 161 -6.78 5.91 11.38
N ILE A 162 -7.42 5.41 10.31
CA ILE A 162 -6.76 4.61 9.27
C ILE A 162 -5.67 5.43 8.57
N TYR A 163 -6.00 6.66 8.15
CA TYR A 163 -5.07 7.51 7.44
C TYR A 163 -3.84 7.86 8.29
N LYS A 164 -4.05 8.14 9.59
CA LYS A 164 -2.97 8.38 10.55
C LYS A 164 -2.06 7.15 10.70
N LYS A 165 -2.62 5.95 10.86
CA LYS A 165 -1.83 4.70 10.89
C LYS A 165 -0.98 4.54 9.62
N GLY A 166 -1.58 4.78 8.45
CA GLY A 166 -0.87 4.75 7.17
C GLY A 166 0.28 5.76 7.09
N MET A 167 0.06 7.00 7.55
CA MET A 167 1.11 8.03 7.60
C MET A 167 2.26 7.64 8.53
N VAL A 168 1.97 7.07 9.71
CA VAL A 168 3.01 6.60 10.65
C VAL A 168 3.84 5.48 10.01
N ILE A 169 3.20 4.51 9.37
CA ILE A 169 3.89 3.40 8.68
C ILE A 169 4.72 3.94 7.50
N SER A 170 4.20 4.90 6.75
CA SER A 170 4.95 5.59 5.67
C SER A 170 6.20 6.29 6.21
N LYS A 171 6.06 7.09 7.29
CA LYS A 171 7.21 7.72 7.96
C LYS A 171 8.21 6.67 8.48
N LEU A 172 7.74 5.57 9.06
CA LEU A 172 8.60 4.47 9.50
C LEU A 172 9.41 3.89 8.33
N MET A 173 8.78 3.65 7.18
CA MET A 173 9.48 3.18 5.98
C MET A 173 10.52 4.20 5.53
N ASP A 174 10.16 5.48 5.52
CA ASP A 174 11.02 6.56 5.05
C ASP A 174 12.25 6.78 5.93
N GLU A 175 12.07 6.79 7.24
CA GLU A 175 13.13 7.07 8.22
C GLU A 175 13.96 5.83 8.57
N SER A 176 13.46 4.62 8.32
CA SER A 176 14.17 3.37 8.65
C SER A 176 15.10 2.88 7.55
N ILE A 177 15.00 3.42 6.34
CA ILE A 177 15.66 2.86 5.16
C ILE A 177 16.36 3.96 4.37
N GLU A 178 17.67 4.01 4.53
CA GLU A 178 18.54 4.75 3.63
C GLU A 178 19.04 3.81 2.52
N ILE A 179 19.04 4.29 1.29
CA ILE A 179 19.55 3.58 0.12
C ILE A 179 20.83 4.27 -0.35
N SER A 180 21.96 3.58 -0.21
CA SER A 180 23.22 4.04 -0.79
C SER A 180 23.22 3.86 -2.31
N ASP A 181 23.99 4.68 -3.02
CA ASP A 181 24.11 4.56 -4.48
C ASP A 181 24.71 3.22 -4.91
N ASN A 182 25.57 2.61 -4.08
CA ASN A 182 26.12 1.27 -4.34
C ASN A 182 25.03 0.20 -4.26
N GLU A 183 24.17 0.24 -3.25
CA GLU A 183 23.05 -0.71 -3.13
C GLU A 183 22.06 -0.56 -4.29
N ALA A 184 21.74 0.69 -4.67
CA ALA A 184 20.90 0.96 -5.83
C ALA A 184 21.53 0.38 -7.11
N LYS A 185 22.84 0.55 -7.30
CA LYS A 185 23.57 -0.01 -8.44
C LYS A 185 23.56 -1.52 -8.46
N GLU A 186 23.88 -2.18 -7.35
CA GLU A 186 23.88 -3.64 -7.25
C GLU A 186 22.48 -4.22 -7.46
N TYR A 187 21.48 -3.57 -6.88
CA TYR A 187 20.09 -3.96 -7.06
C TYR A 187 19.70 -3.85 -8.53
N TYR A 188 19.88 -2.68 -9.14
CA TYR A 188 19.60 -2.47 -10.56
C TYR A 188 20.32 -3.50 -11.45
N MET A 189 21.60 -3.80 -11.21
CA MET A 189 22.34 -4.80 -12.00
C MET A 189 21.72 -6.20 -11.94
N ARG A 190 21.13 -6.59 -10.81
CA ARG A 190 20.47 -7.90 -10.63
C ARG A 190 19.03 -7.93 -11.12
N THR A 191 18.39 -6.78 -11.24
CA THR A 191 16.97 -6.66 -11.59
C THR A 191 16.72 -5.76 -12.81
N ARG A 192 17.72 -5.60 -13.68
CA ARG A 192 17.66 -4.73 -14.86
C ARG A 192 16.40 -4.91 -15.69
N ASP A 193 15.96 -6.15 -15.86
CA ASP A 193 14.79 -6.47 -16.68
C ASP A 193 13.48 -5.86 -16.15
N LYS A 194 13.43 -5.49 -14.86
CA LYS A 194 12.32 -4.74 -14.27
C LYS A 194 12.28 -3.26 -14.67
N PHE A 195 13.43 -2.67 -14.99
CA PHE A 195 13.60 -1.22 -15.13
C PHE A 195 13.97 -0.79 -16.55
N ASP A 196 14.79 -1.59 -17.24
CA ASP A 196 15.22 -1.33 -18.60
C ASP A 196 13.99 -1.27 -19.51
N LYS A 197 13.72 -0.08 -20.06
CA LYS A 197 12.54 0.19 -20.87
C LYS A 197 12.89 0.83 -22.19
N VAL A 198 12.15 0.41 -23.22
CA VAL A 198 12.27 0.93 -24.59
C VAL A 198 10.93 1.49 -25.01
N ARG A 199 10.92 2.67 -25.63
CA ARG A 199 9.77 3.18 -26.36
C ARG A 199 9.93 2.86 -27.83
N ALA A 200 8.95 2.19 -28.42
CA ALA A 200 9.00 1.83 -29.83
C ALA A 200 7.68 2.07 -30.55
N ARG A 201 7.80 2.23 -31.87
CA ARG A 201 6.68 2.13 -32.82
C ARG A 201 6.80 0.84 -33.61
N HIS A 202 5.67 0.34 -34.09
CA HIS A 202 5.69 -0.74 -35.05
C HIS A 202 4.68 -0.61 -36.20
N ILE A 203 5.01 -1.26 -37.30
CA ILE A 203 4.11 -1.52 -38.43
C ILE A 203 3.97 -3.04 -38.53
N LEU A 204 2.76 -3.56 -38.36
CA LEU A 204 2.45 -4.98 -38.51
C LEU A 204 1.79 -5.24 -39.85
N VAL A 205 2.30 -6.20 -40.61
CA VAL A 205 1.70 -6.67 -41.87
C VAL A 205 1.71 -8.20 -41.94
N LYS A 206 0.89 -8.77 -42.83
CA LYS A 206 0.71 -10.23 -42.89
C LYS A 206 1.91 -10.94 -43.52
N THR A 207 2.56 -10.32 -44.50
CA THR A 207 3.59 -10.99 -45.31
C THR A 207 4.95 -10.31 -45.22
N GLU A 208 6.01 -11.09 -45.40
CA GLU A 208 7.38 -10.58 -45.43
C GLU A 208 7.60 -9.60 -46.60
N LYS A 209 6.90 -9.84 -47.72
CA LYS A 209 6.98 -8.99 -48.90
C LYS A 209 6.49 -7.57 -48.59
N GLU A 210 5.31 -7.44 -47.97
CA GLU A 210 4.78 -6.14 -47.54
C GLU A 210 5.74 -5.44 -46.58
N ALA A 211 6.32 -6.18 -45.62
CA ALA A 211 7.24 -5.61 -44.64
C ALA A 211 8.53 -5.09 -45.32
N LYS A 212 9.06 -5.83 -46.30
CA LYS A 212 10.21 -5.39 -47.10
C LYS A 212 9.91 -4.12 -47.91
N GLU A 213 8.76 -4.07 -48.59
CA GLU A 213 8.34 -2.88 -49.34
C GLU A 213 8.19 -1.65 -48.44
N ILE A 214 7.67 -1.82 -47.22
CA ILE A 214 7.58 -0.75 -46.22
C ILE A 214 8.96 -0.32 -45.75
N LYS A 215 9.86 -1.27 -45.47
CA LYS A 215 11.25 -0.96 -45.08
C LYS A 215 11.98 -0.17 -46.17
N ASP A 216 11.82 -0.55 -47.43
CA ASP A 216 12.43 0.17 -48.55
C ASP A 216 11.89 1.60 -48.65
N LYS A 217 10.59 1.82 -48.41
CA LYS A 217 10.01 3.18 -48.36
C LYS A 217 10.59 4.02 -47.22
N LEU A 218 10.76 3.42 -46.04
CA LEU A 218 11.34 4.09 -44.87
C LEU A 218 12.82 4.44 -45.10
N ASP A 219 13.58 3.56 -45.73
CA ASP A 219 14.99 3.81 -46.09
C ASP A 219 15.14 4.92 -47.14
N ASN A 220 14.10 5.13 -47.95
CA ASN A 220 14.00 6.25 -48.90
C ASN A 220 13.36 7.51 -48.29
N GLY A 221 13.21 7.60 -46.96
CA GLY A 221 12.78 8.79 -46.25
C GLY A 221 11.27 8.99 -46.11
N SER A 222 10.47 7.95 -46.34
CA SER A 222 9.03 8.01 -46.02
C SER A 222 8.79 8.14 -44.52
N ASP A 223 7.72 8.82 -44.14
CA ASP A 223 7.35 8.99 -42.73
C ASP A 223 6.81 7.68 -42.12
N PHE A 224 7.35 7.30 -40.95
CA PHE A 224 6.97 6.06 -40.27
C PHE A 224 5.54 6.10 -39.74
N ILE A 225 5.11 7.24 -39.20
CA ILE A 225 3.79 7.40 -38.59
C ILE A 225 2.70 7.28 -39.64
N GLU A 226 2.89 7.92 -40.80
CA GLU A 226 1.94 7.84 -41.91
C GLU A 226 1.88 6.43 -42.51
N LEU A 227 3.03 5.77 -42.72
CA LEU A 227 3.04 4.36 -43.17
C LEU A 227 2.40 3.42 -42.14
N ALA A 228 2.58 3.67 -40.84
CA ALA A 228 1.93 2.89 -39.80
C ALA A 228 0.41 3.04 -39.84
N LYS A 229 -0.11 4.27 -39.96
CA LYS A 229 -1.56 4.52 -40.07
C LYS A 229 -2.16 3.90 -41.33
N GLU A 230 -1.43 3.95 -42.45
CA GLU A 230 -1.93 3.49 -43.74
C GLU A 230 -1.84 1.96 -43.90
N LYS A 231 -0.75 1.34 -43.45
CA LYS A 231 -0.42 -0.05 -43.78
C LYS A 231 -0.47 -1.02 -42.62
N SER A 232 -0.34 -0.55 -41.37
CA SER A 232 -0.29 -1.46 -40.23
C SER A 232 -1.65 -2.08 -39.97
N THR A 233 -1.68 -3.38 -39.75
CA THR A 233 -2.87 -4.13 -39.32
C THR A 233 -2.93 -4.29 -37.79
N GLY A 234 -2.01 -3.65 -37.06
CA GLY A 234 -1.94 -3.70 -35.59
C GLY A 234 -2.85 -2.68 -34.89
N PRO A 235 -3.22 -2.89 -33.63
CA PRO A 235 -4.14 -2.01 -32.89
C PRO A 235 -3.58 -0.60 -32.63
N SER A 236 -2.25 -0.42 -32.65
CA SER A 236 -1.59 0.88 -32.49
C SER A 236 -1.52 1.69 -33.79
N ALA A 237 -1.97 1.14 -34.93
CA ALA A 237 -1.91 1.80 -36.24
C ALA A 237 -2.50 3.23 -36.24
N PRO A 238 -3.69 3.50 -35.65
CA PRO A 238 -4.25 4.85 -35.62
C PRO A 238 -3.35 5.88 -34.91
N ASN A 239 -2.54 5.43 -33.96
CA ASN A 239 -1.59 6.24 -33.20
C ASN A 239 -0.18 6.23 -33.80
N GLY A 240 -0.06 5.94 -35.10
CA GLY A 240 1.24 5.88 -35.78
C GLY A 240 2.12 4.73 -35.29
N GLY A 241 1.52 3.64 -34.82
CA GLY A 241 2.22 2.46 -34.34
C GLY A 241 2.83 2.57 -32.95
N ASP A 242 2.59 3.66 -32.19
CA ASP A 242 3.19 3.88 -30.87
C ASP A 242 2.76 2.81 -29.86
N LEU A 243 3.73 2.21 -29.18
CA LEU A 243 3.51 1.22 -28.12
C LEU A 243 3.78 1.79 -26.72
N GLY A 244 4.27 3.03 -26.62
CA GLY A 244 4.77 3.58 -25.36
C GLY A 244 6.03 2.86 -24.88
N TYR A 245 6.41 3.09 -23.62
CA TYR A 245 7.52 2.35 -23.01
C TYR A 245 7.06 0.96 -22.56
N PHE A 246 7.92 -0.02 -22.76
CA PHE A 246 7.76 -1.35 -22.20
C PHE A 246 9.09 -1.88 -21.67
N THR A 247 9.00 -2.64 -20.59
CA THR A 247 10.09 -3.42 -20.00
C THR A 247 10.15 -4.81 -20.62
N LYS A 248 11.16 -5.59 -20.24
CA LYS A 248 11.27 -6.97 -20.72
C LYS A 248 10.15 -7.88 -20.20
N GLY A 249 9.83 -8.91 -20.98
CA GLY A 249 8.73 -9.85 -20.73
C GLY A 249 7.33 -9.31 -21.06
N ARG A 250 7.22 -8.10 -21.61
CA ARG A 250 5.93 -7.47 -21.96
C ARG A 250 5.55 -7.67 -23.43
N MET A 251 6.51 -7.99 -24.28
CA MET A 251 6.32 -8.20 -25.72
C MET A 251 6.68 -9.63 -26.13
N LEU A 252 6.33 -10.02 -27.36
CA LEU A 252 6.77 -11.31 -27.89
C LEU A 252 8.31 -11.36 -27.99
N PRO A 253 8.95 -12.52 -27.70
CA PRO A 253 10.40 -12.61 -27.60
C PRO A 253 11.15 -12.04 -28.81
N GLU A 254 10.70 -12.33 -30.04
CA GLU A 254 11.35 -11.88 -31.27
C GLU A 254 11.26 -10.36 -31.45
N PHE A 255 10.13 -9.78 -31.05
CA PHE A 255 9.90 -8.33 -31.08
C PHE A 255 10.78 -7.63 -30.03
N GLU A 256 10.74 -8.15 -28.81
CA GLU A 256 11.46 -7.59 -27.67
C GLU A 256 12.97 -7.61 -27.90
N GLU A 257 13.53 -8.76 -28.29
CA GLU A 257 14.95 -8.91 -28.59
C GLU A 257 15.40 -7.90 -29.64
N THR A 258 14.60 -7.74 -30.70
CA THR A 258 14.91 -6.75 -31.74
C THR A 258 14.86 -5.33 -31.19
N ALA A 259 13.78 -4.94 -30.51
CA ALA A 259 13.60 -3.59 -29.98
C ALA A 259 14.70 -3.19 -28.98
N PHE A 260 15.11 -4.09 -28.08
CA PHE A 260 16.16 -3.80 -27.11
C PHE A 260 17.56 -3.75 -27.74
N ASN A 261 17.79 -4.39 -28.88
CA ASN A 261 19.08 -4.37 -29.58
C ASN A 261 19.24 -3.17 -30.52
N LEU A 262 18.14 -2.59 -31.02
CA LEU A 262 18.17 -1.39 -31.85
C LEU A 262 18.68 -0.17 -31.09
N LYS A 263 19.34 0.74 -31.80
CA LYS A 263 19.65 2.09 -31.30
C LYS A 263 18.42 2.98 -31.38
N GLU A 264 18.41 4.04 -30.58
CA GLU A 264 17.41 5.09 -30.70
C GLU A 264 17.40 5.67 -32.11
N GLY A 265 16.20 5.85 -32.68
CA GLY A 265 15.97 6.29 -34.05
C GLY A 265 16.11 5.20 -35.11
N GLU A 266 16.63 4.02 -34.77
CA GLU A 266 16.89 2.94 -35.73
C GLU A 266 15.61 2.19 -36.11
N VAL A 267 15.52 1.78 -37.38
CA VAL A 267 14.43 0.99 -37.94
C VAL A 267 14.90 -0.44 -38.24
N SER A 268 14.18 -1.43 -37.72
CA SER A 268 14.50 -2.84 -37.86
C SER A 268 14.36 -3.35 -39.30
N LYS A 269 14.97 -4.51 -39.56
CA LYS A 269 14.52 -5.41 -40.65
C LYS A 269 13.16 -6.02 -40.30
N PRO A 270 12.43 -6.63 -41.25
CA PRO A 270 11.22 -7.40 -40.95
C PRO A 270 11.46 -8.44 -39.85
N VAL A 271 10.69 -8.35 -38.77
CA VAL A 271 10.72 -9.27 -37.63
C VAL A 271 9.49 -10.16 -37.68
N LYS A 272 9.67 -11.47 -37.78
CA LYS A 272 8.57 -12.43 -37.81
C LYS A 272 8.11 -12.75 -36.39
N THR A 273 6.79 -12.73 -36.18
CA THR A 273 6.13 -13.24 -34.97
C THR A 273 4.94 -14.10 -35.36
N GLN A 274 4.22 -14.64 -34.38
CA GLN A 274 2.94 -15.33 -34.61
C GLN A 274 1.84 -14.43 -35.22
N TYR A 275 1.96 -13.11 -35.13
CA TYR A 275 0.97 -12.17 -35.64
C TYR A 275 1.26 -11.70 -37.08
N GLY A 276 2.45 -12.00 -37.62
CA GLY A 276 2.87 -11.57 -38.95
C GLY A 276 4.31 -11.05 -38.95
N TYR A 277 4.55 -9.99 -39.71
CA TYR A 277 5.85 -9.35 -39.83
C TYR A 277 5.78 -7.91 -39.32
N HIS A 278 6.73 -7.56 -38.46
CA HIS A 278 6.84 -6.24 -37.86
C HIS A 278 8.03 -5.48 -38.45
N ILE A 279 7.84 -4.19 -38.70
CA ILE A 279 8.93 -3.22 -38.78
C ILE A 279 8.88 -2.40 -37.51
N ILE A 280 9.99 -2.33 -36.79
CA ILE A 280 10.09 -1.71 -35.45
C ILE A 280 10.97 -0.48 -35.57
N LYS A 281 10.56 0.63 -34.96
CA LYS A 281 11.40 1.82 -34.79
C LYS A 281 11.52 2.12 -33.30
N VAL A 282 12.74 2.23 -32.78
CA VAL A 282 12.94 2.66 -31.40
C VAL A 282 12.94 4.19 -31.34
N GLU A 283 12.12 4.76 -30.46
CA GLU A 283 12.00 6.20 -30.26
C GLU A 283 12.80 6.69 -29.05
N ASP A 284 12.94 5.87 -28.01
CA ASP A 284 13.72 6.20 -26.81
C ASP A 284 14.14 4.93 -26.05
N LYS A 285 15.22 5.01 -25.26
CA LYS A 285 15.71 3.94 -24.40
C LYS A 285 16.11 4.48 -23.03
N LYS A 286 15.62 3.82 -21.97
CA LYS A 286 15.98 4.07 -20.57
C LYS A 286 16.55 2.79 -19.99
N VAL A 287 17.83 2.55 -20.24
CA VAL A 287 18.51 1.27 -20.00
C VAL A 287 19.78 1.43 -19.17
N THR A 288 19.84 2.53 -18.40
CA THR A 288 20.88 2.78 -17.42
C THR A 288 20.26 3.00 -16.04
N LEU A 289 21.11 2.92 -15.00
CA LEU A 289 20.69 3.27 -13.65
C LEU A 289 20.25 4.73 -13.56
N GLU A 290 20.94 5.64 -14.26
CA GLU A 290 20.62 7.07 -14.16
C GLU A 290 19.21 7.38 -14.71
N ASP A 291 18.82 6.72 -15.80
CA ASP A 291 17.48 6.86 -16.39
C ASP A 291 16.36 6.38 -15.45
N ASN A 292 16.70 5.48 -14.53
CA ASN A 292 15.76 4.73 -13.69
C ASN A 292 16.03 4.90 -12.20
N LYS A 293 16.84 5.89 -11.80
CA LYS A 293 17.44 5.97 -10.46
C LYS A 293 16.40 6.00 -9.34
N GLU A 294 15.39 6.85 -9.49
CA GLU A 294 14.31 6.98 -8.49
C GLU A 294 13.46 5.71 -8.42
N GLU A 295 13.08 5.14 -9.57
CA GLU A 295 12.30 3.89 -9.63
C GLU A 295 13.05 2.71 -8.99
N VAL A 296 14.37 2.63 -9.21
CA VAL A 296 15.25 1.63 -8.60
C VAL A 296 15.33 1.84 -7.08
N LYS A 297 15.48 3.08 -6.62
CA LYS A 297 15.56 3.39 -5.19
C LYS A 297 14.25 3.09 -4.48
N ASP A 298 13.11 3.46 -5.07
CA ASP A 298 11.78 3.21 -4.52
C ASP A 298 11.47 1.71 -4.43
N ASP A 299 11.70 0.95 -5.51
CA ASP A 299 11.52 -0.51 -5.49
C ASP A 299 12.45 -1.19 -4.48
N LEU A 300 13.73 -0.77 -4.41
CA LEU A 300 14.66 -1.31 -3.41
C LEU A 300 14.23 -0.97 -1.98
N LYS A 301 13.75 0.26 -1.73
CA LYS A 301 13.26 0.70 -0.43
C LYS A 301 12.06 -0.14 0.01
N ASN A 302 11.09 -0.34 -0.88
CA ASN A 302 9.93 -1.19 -0.63
C ASN A 302 10.35 -2.64 -0.32
N ASN A 303 11.25 -3.22 -1.11
CA ASN A 303 11.75 -4.58 -0.87
C ASN A 303 12.46 -4.70 0.50
N LYS A 304 13.33 -3.74 0.86
CA LYS A 304 13.95 -3.70 2.19
C LYS A 304 12.92 -3.54 3.30
N PHE A 305 11.88 -2.74 3.09
CA PHE A 305 10.82 -2.57 4.06
C PHE A 305 10.03 -3.86 4.27
N THR A 306 9.70 -4.58 3.21
CA THR A 306 9.07 -5.91 3.30
C THR A 306 9.92 -6.89 4.10
N GLU A 307 11.25 -6.92 3.91
CA GLU A 307 12.13 -7.78 4.71
C GLU A 307 12.18 -7.32 6.19
N ASN A 308 12.17 -6.02 6.45
CA ASN A 308 12.05 -5.50 7.81
C ASN A 308 10.73 -5.90 8.48
N VAL A 309 9.60 -5.82 7.76
CA VAL A 309 8.27 -6.23 8.26
C VAL A 309 8.29 -7.70 8.68
N LYS A 310 8.87 -8.59 7.88
CA LYS A 310 9.03 -10.02 8.25
C LYS A 310 9.83 -10.18 9.53
N LYS A 311 10.98 -9.51 9.63
CA LYS A 311 11.82 -9.54 10.84
C LYS A 311 11.07 -9.01 12.06
N TYR A 312 10.36 -7.89 11.93
CA TYR A 312 9.58 -7.33 13.03
C TYR A 312 8.46 -8.27 13.48
N ARG A 313 7.87 -9.00 12.53
CA ARG A 313 6.87 -10.04 12.82
C ARG A 313 7.46 -11.21 13.59
N GLU A 314 8.65 -11.67 13.24
CA GLU A 314 9.37 -12.73 13.97
C GLU A 314 9.79 -12.31 15.39
N GLU A 315 10.11 -11.04 15.59
CA GLU A 315 10.49 -10.48 16.89
C GLU A 315 9.29 -10.18 17.82
N ALA A 316 8.07 -10.14 17.29
CA ALA A 316 6.87 -9.79 18.04
C ALA A 316 6.24 -11.00 18.72
N GLU A 317 5.78 -10.83 19.96
CA GLU A 317 4.91 -11.79 20.62
C GLU A 317 3.48 -11.61 20.10
N VAL A 318 2.99 -12.58 19.33
CA VAL A 318 1.65 -12.55 18.74
C VAL A 318 0.81 -13.70 19.30
N GLU A 319 -0.28 -13.37 19.98
CA GLU A 319 -1.26 -14.32 20.48
C GLU A 319 -2.57 -14.15 19.72
N LYS A 320 -2.98 -15.13 18.90
CA LYS A 320 -4.32 -15.12 18.28
C LYS A 320 -5.31 -15.76 19.23
N LEU A 321 -6.41 -15.07 19.51
CA LEU A 321 -7.44 -15.47 20.46
C LEU A 321 -8.72 -15.97 19.77
N ILE A 322 -8.84 -15.76 18.46
CA ILE A 322 -9.93 -16.24 17.62
C ILE A 322 -9.48 -17.44 16.78
N ASP A 323 -10.38 -18.42 16.63
CA ASP A 323 -10.22 -19.57 15.74
C ASP A 323 -11.30 -19.50 14.65
N PHE A 324 -10.91 -18.99 13.49
CA PHE A 324 -11.81 -18.82 12.35
C PHE A 324 -12.30 -20.15 11.75
N ASP A 325 -11.51 -21.23 11.84
CA ASP A 325 -11.95 -22.55 11.39
C ASP A 325 -13.09 -23.07 12.26
N LYS A 326 -13.02 -22.80 13.57
CA LYS A 326 -14.09 -23.14 14.50
C LYS A 326 -15.34 -22.29 14.24
N GLU A 327 -15.19 -20.97 14.08
CA GLU A 327 -16.33 -20.10 13.79
C GLU A 327 -17.05 -20.47 12.48
N ALA A 328 -16.29 -20.78 11.42
CA ALA A 328 -16.87 -21.21 10.14
C ALA A 328 -17.66 -22.53 10.28
N LYS A 329 -17.12 -23.49 11.04
CA LYS A 329 -17.82 -24.76 11.32
C LYS A 329 -19.09 -24.55 12.12
N ASP A 330 -19.02 -23.75 13.19
CA ASP A 330 -20.17 -23.45 14.05
C ASP A 330 -21.30 -22.79 13.23
N LYS A 331 -20.99 -21.81 12.37
CA LYS A 331 -21.95 -21.21 11.43
C LYS A 331 -22.55 -22.23 10.46
N SER A 332 -21.72 -23.13 9.91
CA SER A 332 -22.20 -24.16 8.97
C SER A 332 -23.15 -25.16 9.63
N GLU A 333 -22.93 -25.49 10.90
CA GLU A 333 -23.80 -26.36 11.69
C GLU A 333 -25.10 -25.68 12.10
N GLU A 334 -25.05 -24.38 12.39
CA GLU A 334 -26.22 -23.56 12.72
C GLU A 334 -27.15 -23.40 11.50
N ASN A 335 -26.59 -23.05 10.33
CA ASN A 335 -27.34 -22.98 9.07
C ASN A 335 -28.00 -24.33 8.70
N LYS A 336 -27.30 -25.46 8.94
CA LYS A 336 -27.88 -26.81 8.75
C LYS A 336 -29.01 -27.12 9.73
N LYS A 337 -29.00 -26.55 10.93
CA LYS A 337 -30.07 -26.72 11.94
C LYS A 337 -31.28 -25.84 11.65
N GLU A 338 -31.08 -24.65 11.07
CA GLU A 338 -32.17 -23.75 10.66
C GLU A 338 -32.91 -24.28 9.44
N ASN A 339 -32.20 -24.71 8.38
CA ASN A 339 -32.84 -25.30 7.20
C ASN A 339 -33.67 -26.54 7.55
N LYS A 340 -33.18 -27.40 8.46
CA LYS A 340 -33.96 -28.55 8.97
C LYS A 340 -35.19 -28.17 9.79
N LYS A 341 -35.26 -26.98 10.38
CA LYS A 341 -36.43 -26.49 11.12
C LYS A 341 -37.48 -25.86 10.20
N GLU A 342 -37.05 -25.33 9.05
CA GLU A 342 -37.97 -24.81 8.03
C GLU A 342 -38.62 -25.95 7.25
N ASP A 343 -37.86 -26.99 6.86
CA ASP A 343 -38.39 -28.19 6.19
C ASP A 343 -39.44 -28.93 7.05
N ASN A 344 -39.31 -28.91 8.38
CA ASN A 344 -40.25 -29.54 9.32
C ASN A 344 -41.45 -28.65 9.69
N LYS A 345 -41.56 -27.43 9.16
CA LYS A 345 -42.72 -26.54 9.32
C LYS A 345 -43.65 -26.52 8.11
N GLU A 346 -43.23 -27.11 6.99
CA GLU A 346 -44.02 -27.22 5.76
C GLU A 346 -44.72 -28.58 5.58
N GLU A 347 -44.51 -29.54 6.50
CA GLU A 347 -45.33 -30.75 6.69
C GLU A 347 -46.42 -30.53 7.76
#